data_AF-A0A931GWZ9-F1
#
_entry.id   AF-A0A931GWZ9-F1
#
_cell.length_a   1.000
_cell.length_b   1.000
_cell.length_c   1.000
_cell.angle_alpha   90.00
_cell.angle_beta   90.00
_cell.angle_gamma   90.00
#
_symmetry.space_group_name_H-M   'P 1'
#
loop_
_entity.id
_entity.type
_entity.pdbx_description
1 polymer ?
#
loop_
_entity_poly.entity_id
_entity_poly.type
_entity_poly.pdbx_seq_one_letter_code
_entity_poly.pdbx_strand_id
1 'polypeptide(L)'
;MFKFITHKSFFINLLVIILLVGILVFLFFSLLGSFTNHNETQKVPSVTGKSYEEAEKILAAAGFDAGIQDSVYADTARPLQVLRQSPDVDAVVKEGRTVYLTINRAVPPQIDMPDLRGFSIKSAELYLQSLGLKIGDTSYVYDIARNAIKDQLYNGKSIQPGTKINMGSKVDLVIGNGVSDIELDVPNLVGLTVAEAKSVLGSNNIILGAMIPLDAVTDTDNAYIVNQKPIQLTTNPDGTTMINKIRPGQIMDVWISKEKLVAPPAE
;
A
#
# COMPACT_ATOMS: atom_id res chain seq x y z
N MET A 1 87.07 -38.95 -12.88
CA MET A 1 85.82 -38.75 -13.64
C MET A 1 85.24 -37.33 -13.55
N PHE A 2 85.70 -36.43 -12.65
CA PHE A 2 85.16 -35.06 -12.50
C PHE A 2 86.17 -33.91 -12.71
N LYS A 3 87.23 -34.08 -13.53
CA LYS A 3 88.21 -32.99 -13.80
C LYS A 3 87.65 -31.82 -14.63
N PHE A 4 86.47 -31.97 -15.22
CA PHE A 4 85.80 -30.94 -16.02
C PHE A 4 85.13 -29.85 -15.16
N ILE A 5 84.65 -30.21 -13.96
CA ILE A 5 83.96 -29.30 -13.03
C ILE A 5 84.95 -28.31 -12.38
N THR A 6 86.24 -28.67 -12.29
CA THR A 6 87.28 -27.85 -11.66
C THR A 6 87.99 -26.87 -12.60
N HIS A 7 87.64 -26.83 -13.90
CA HIS A 7 88.26 -25.94 -14.87
C HIS A 7 87.65 -24.53 -14.79
N LYS A 8 88.48 -23.48 -14.85
CA LYS A 8 88.02 -22.07 -14.74
C LYS A 8 86.87 -21.73 -15.70
N SER A 9 86.87 -22.29 -16.90
CA SER A 9 85.85 -22.08 -17.93
C SER A 9 84.46 -22.61 -17.55
N PHE A 10 84.38 -23.69 -16.75
CA PHE A 10 83.10 -24.23 -16.26
C PHE A 10 82.43 -23.24 -15.29
N PHE A 11 83.19 -22.71 -14.33
CA PHE A 11 82.67 -21.69 -13.40
C PHE A 11 82.33 -20.37 -14.09
N ILE A 12 83.08 -19.98 -15.14
CA ILE A 12 82.75 -18.79 -15.94
C ILE A 12 81.42 -18.98 -16.68
N ASN A 13 81.23 -20.11 -17.38
CA ASN A 13 79.98 -20.39 -18.10
C ASN A 13 78.79 -20.53 -17.12
N LEU A 14 78.99 -21.14 -15.96
CA LEU A 14 77.97 -21.24 -14.91
C LEU A 14 77.58 -19.86 -14.37
N LEU A 15 78.56 -18.98 -14.14
CA LEU A 15 78.30 -17.60 -13.71
C LEU A 15 77.56 -16.82 -14.81
N VAL A 16 77.94 -16.99 -16.08
CA VAL A 16 77.24 -16.37 -17.21
C VAL A 16 75.79 -16.85 -17.29
N ILE A 17 75.52 -18.16 -17.13
CA ILE A 17 74.15 -18.69 -17.12
C ILE A 17 73.36 -18.12 -15.94
N ILE A 18 73.93 -18.09 -14.74
CA ILE A 18 73.29 -17.51 -13.55
C ILE A 18 72.98 -16.03 -13.77
N LEU A 19 73.89 -15.28 -14.38
CA LEU A 19 73.69 -13.87 -14.72
C LEU A 19 72.56 -13.71 -15.75
N LEU A 20 72.57 -14.53 -16.80
CA LEU A 20 71.60 -14.46 -17.90
C LEU A 20 70.19 -14.85 -17.43
N VAL A 21 70.08 -15.91 -16.60
CA VAL A 21 68.84 -16.29 -15.93
C VAL A 21 68.39 -15.18 -14.97
N GLY A 22 69.32 -14.61 -14.19
CA GLY A 22 69.02 -13.47 -13.30
C GLY A 22 68.46 -12.27 -14.06
N ILE A 23 69.06 -11.93 -15.20
CA ILE A 23 68.59 -10.85 -16.10
C ILE A 23 67.21 -11.18 -16.68
N LEU A 24 66.99 -12.42 -17.13
CA LEU A 24 65.69 -12.86 -17.66
C LEU A 24 64.59 -12.81 -16.62
N VAL A 25 64.86 -13.28 -15.39
CA VAL A 25 63.92 -13.23 -14.26
C VAL A 25 63.63 -11.77 -13.88
N PHE A 26 64.67 -10.93 -13.81
CA PHE A 26 64.51 -9.49 -13.56
C PHE A 26 63.64 -8.81 -14.62
N LEU A 27 63.91 -9.05 -15.91
CA LEU A 27 63.11 -8.53 -17.01
C LEU A 27 61.67 -9.06 -16.96
N PHE A 28 61.48 -10.34 -16.67
CA PHE A 28 60.15 -10.93 -16.56
C PHE A 28 59.31 -10.24 -15.47
N PHE A 29 59.85 -10.07 -14.26
CA PHE A 29 59.15 -9.37 -13.18
C PHE A 29 58.98 -7.86 -13.44
N SER A 30 59.97 -7.21 -14.07
CA SER A 30 59.90 -5.79 -14.43
C SER A 30 58.83 -5.53 -15.49
N LEU A 31 58.71 -6.40 -16.50
CA LEU A 31 57.67 -6.32 -17.52
C LEU A 31 56.29 -6.69 -16.94
N LEU A 32 56.21 -7.69 -16.05
CA LEU A 32 54.94 -8.02 -15.37
C LEU A 32 54.34 -6.81 -14.65
N GLY A 33 55.17 -6.03 -13.96
CA GLY A 33 54.72 -4.82 -13.26
C GLY A 33 54.12 -3.77 -14.20
N SER A 34 54.71 -3.61 -15.39
CA SER A 34 54.24 -2.65 -16.40
C SER A 34 53.03 -3.15 -17.22
N PHE A 35 52.90 -4.46 -17.43
CA PHE A 35 51.80 -5.03 -18.21
C PHE A 35 50.53 -5.25 -17.39
N THR A 36 50.62 -5.30 -16.06
CA THR A 36 49.48 -5.67 -15.19
C THR A 36 48.83 -4.51 -14.45
N ASN A 37 49.27 -3.25 -14.67
CA ASN A 37 48.79 -2.03 -13.99
C ASN A 37 48.44 -2.26 -12.51
N HIS A 38 49.32 -2.98 -11.78
CA HIS A 38 48.95 -3.63 -10.52
C HIS A 38 48.63 -2.67 -9.35
N ASN A 39 48.78 -1.36 -9.57
CA ASN A 39 48.65 -0.30 -8.56
C ASN A 39 47.69 0.84 -8.93
N GLU A 40 46.93 0.73 -10.02
CA GLU A 40 45.94 1.75 -10.37
C GLU A 40 44.65 1.48 -9.57
N THR A 41 44.57 2.15 -8.43
CA THR A 41 43.38 2.16 -7.59
C THR A 41 42.69 3.50 -7.69
N GLN A 42 41.37 3.47 -7.76
CA GLN A 42 40.53 4.64 -7.89
C GLN A 42 39.47 4.66 -6.79
N LYS A 43 39.13 5.87 -6.34
CA LYS A 43 38.06 6.07 -5.35
C LYS A 43 36.71 6.07 -6.04
N VAL A 44 35.78 5.29 -5.50
CA VAL A 44 34.41 5.22 -6.02
C VAL A 44 33.66 6.51 -5.68
N PRO A 45 33.10 7.24 -6.66
CA PRO A 45 32.33 8.45 -6.40
C PRO A 45 30.98 8.13 -5.75
N SER A 46 30.38 9.13 -5.10
CA SER A 46 29.02 9.03 -4.56
C SER A 46 27.98 9.20 -5.66
N VAL A 47 27.15 8.19 -5.85
CA VAL A 47 26.01 8.22 -6.79
C VAL A 47 24.67 7.94 -6.11
N THR A 48 24.66 7.61 -4.82
CA THR A 48 23.43 7.48 -4.03
C THR A 48 22.60 8.76 -4.09
N GLY A 49 21.29 8.60 -4.32
CA GLY A 49 20.33 9.70 -4.44
C GLY A 49 20.23 10.33 -5.84
N LYS A 50 21.15 10.02 -6.76
CA LYS A 50 21.09 10.40 -8.18
C LYS A 50 20.13 9.49 -8.94
N SER A 51 19.71 9.90 -10.13
CA SER A 51 19.07 8.97 -11.08
C SER A 51 20.09 7.95 -11.59
N TYR A 52 19.62 6.77 -12.02
CA TYR A 52 20.50 5.76 -12.65
C TYR A 52 21.30 6.34 -13.82
N GLU A 53 20.67 7.14 -14.69
CA GLU A 53 21.33 7.76 -15.84
C GLU A 53 22.45 8.74 -15.43
N GLU A 54 22.22 9.56 -14.40
CA GLU A 54 23.26 10.44 -13.85
C GLU A 54 24.38 9.64 -13.19
N ALA A 55 24.03 8.58 -12.45
CA ALA A 55 24.98 7.71 -11.79
C ALA A 55 25.90 7.01 -12.80
N GLU A 56 25.34 6.50 -13.88
CA GLU A 56 26.08 5.87 -14.98
C GLU A 56 27.08 6.85 -15.61
N LYS A 57 26.66 8.09 -15.88
CA LYS A 57 27.56 9.14 -16.41
C LYS A 57 28.68 9.49 -15.44
N ILE A 58 28.39 9.63 -14.14
CA ILE A 58 29.39 9.94 -13.11
C ILE A 58 30.41 8.81 -12.98
N LEU A 59 29.93 7.57 -12.96
CA LEU A 59 30.78 6.38 -12.85
C LEU A 59 31.66 6.20 -14.09
N ALA A 60 31.07 6.34 -15.29
CA ALA A 60 31.82 6.24 -16.54
C ALA A 60 32.90 7.33 -16.65
N ALA A 61 32.59 8.58 -16.26
CA ALA A 61 33.56 9.67 -16.21
C ALA A 61 34.69 9.42 -15.20
N ALA A 62 34.42 8.61 -14.18
CA ALA A 62 35.37 8.18 -13.17
C ALA A 62 35.96 6.79 -13.46
N GLY A 63 35.88 6.25 -14.69
CA GLY A 63 36.53 4.99 -15.06
C GLY A 63 35.89 3.71 -14.50
N PHE A 64 34.63 3.78 -14.04
CA PHE A 64 33.86 2.65 -13.52
C PHE A 64 32.67 2.32 -14.42
N ASP A 65 32.33 1.04 -14.49
CA ASP A 65 31.08 0.58 -15.09
C ASP A 65 29.95 0.62 -14.06
N ALA A 66 28.74 1.00 -14.49
CA ALA A 66 27.55 0.90 -13.66
C ALA A 66 26.79 -0.40 -13.97
N GLY A 67 26.34 -1.11 -12.93
CA GLY A 67 25.50 -2.29 -13.09
C GLY A 67 24.32 -2.27 -12.11
N ILE A 68 23.12 -2.60 -12.57
CA ILE A 68 21.96 -2.77 -11.67
C ILE A 68 22.06 -4.15 -11.02
N GLN A 69 22.22 -4.19 -9.70
CA GLN A 69 22.21 -5.45 -8.95
C GLN A 69 20.80 -5.85 -8.52
N ASP A 70 19.99 -4.87 -8.11
CA ASP A 70 18.64 -5.11 -7.60
C ASP A 70 17.76 -3.87 -7.76
N SER A 71 16.44 -4.07 -7.69
CA SER A 71 15.45 -3.00 -7.64
C SER A 71 14.46 -3.22 -6.50
N VAL A 72 14.34 -2.23 -5.61
CA VAL A 72 13.39 -2.25 -4.49
C VAL A 72 12.43 -1.06 -4.61
N TYR A 73 11.27 -1.13 -3.97
CA TYR A 73 10.33 -0.01 -3.96
C TYR A 73 10.39 0.72 -2.62
N ALA A 74 10.71 2.01 -2.68
CA ALA A 74 10.58 2.95 -1.59
C ALA A 74 9.75 4.14 -2.08
N ASP A 75 8.66 4.43 -1.38
CA ASP A 75 7.74 5.53 -1.68
C ASP A 75 8.35 6.92 -1.39
N THR A 76 9.44 6.97 -0.63
CA THR A 76 10.21 8.18 -0.32
C THR A 76 11.25 8.53 -1.40
N ALA A 77 11.48 7.65 -2.37
CA ALA A 77 12.47 7.82 -3.42
C ALA A 77 11.81 8.01 -4.80
N ARG A 78 12.51 8.71 -5.69
CA ARG A 78 12.08 8.90 -7.09
C ARG A 78 12.25 7.61 -7.89
N PRO A 79 11.45 7.40 -8.94
CA PRO A 79 11.67 6.31 -9.91
C PRO A 79 13.12 6.26 -10.39
N LEU A 80 13.70 5.05 -10.43
CA LEU A 80 15.08 4.80 -10.91
C LEU A 80 16.18 5.56 -10.14
N GLN A 81 15.86 6.10 -8.96
CA GLN A 81 16.86 6.71 -8.09
C GLN A 81 17.77 5.63 -7.48
N VAL A 82 19.06 5.87 -7.42
CA VAL A 82 20.01 4.99 -6.73
C VAL A 82 19.77 5.07 -5.22
N LEU A 83 19.42 3.95 -4.61
CA LEU A 83 19.18 3.82 -3.17
C LEU A 83 20.44 3.37 -2.44
N ARG A 84 21.24 2.52 -3.08
CA ARG A 84 22.48 1.98 -2.54
C ARG A 84 23.45 1.70 -3.66
N GLN A 85 24.74 1.86 -3.38
CA GLN A 85 25.83 1.45 -4.26
C GLN A 85 26.73 0.44 -3.55
N SER A 86 27.44 -0.37 -4.32
CA SER A 86 28.49 -1.26 -3.84
C SER A 86 29.55 -1.39 -4.93
N PRO A 87 30.83 -1.06 -4.67
CA PRO A 87 31.42 -0.61 -3.40
C PRO A 87 30.86 0.72 -2.87
N ASP A 88 31.04 0.96 -1.57
CA ASP A 88 30.62 2.20 -0.92
C ASP A 88 31.38 3.41 -1.45
N VAL A 89 30.83 4.60 -1.21
CA VAL A 89 31.49 5.87 -1.52
C VAL A 89 32.90 5.93 -0.92
N ASP A 90 33.84 6.50 -1.67
CA ASP A 90 35.26 6.66 -1.33
C ASP A 90 36.03 5.35 -1.13
N ALA A 91 35.39 4.19 -1.35
CA ALA A 91 36.08 2.91 -1.37
C ALA A 91 37.16 2.93 -2.46
N VAL A 92 38.34 2.41 -2.12
CA VAL A 92 39.48 2.33 -3.02
C VAL A 92 39.46 0.96 -3.69
N VAL A 93 39.22 0.94 -4.99
CA VAL A 93 39.13 -0.30 -5.78
C VAL A 93 40.01 -0.23 -7.02
N LYS A 94 40.28 -1.37 -7.65
CA LYS A 94 40.99 -1.40 -8.93
C LYS A 94 40.19 -0.67 -10.01
N GLU A 95 40.88 -0.01 -10.92
CA GLU A 95 40.25 0.59 -12.10
C GLU A 95 39.42 -0.41 -12.90
N GLY A 96 38.38 0.08 -13.60
CA GLY A 96 37.47 -0.74 -14.39
C GLY A 96 36.57 -1.66 -13.56
N ARG A 97 36.46 -1.43 -12.24
CA ARG A 97 35.53 -2.19 -11.40
C ARG A 97 34.10 -1.76 -11.67
N THR A 98 33.20 -2.74 -11.83
CA THR A 98 31.76 -2.46 -11.87
C THR A 98 31.25 -2.05 -10.48
N VAL A 99 30.56 -0.91 -10.43
CA VAL A 99 29.81 -0.45 -9.25
C VAL A 99 28.37 -0.89 -9.40
N TYR A 100 27.96 -1.78 -8.51
CA TYR A 100 26.62 -2.35 -8.44
C TYR A 100 25.67 -1.43 -7.70
N LEU A 101 24.55 -1.11 -8.32
CA LEU A 101 23.55 -0.18 -7.83
C LEU A 101 22.26 -0.93 -7.47
N THR A 102 21.71 -0.64 -6.31
CA THR A 102 20.31 -0.94 -5.98
C THR A 102 19.49 0.30 -6.26
N ILE A 103 18.51 0.19 -7.15
CA ILE A 103 17.70 1.32 -7.61
C ILE A 103 16.26 1.23 -7.11
N ASN A 104 15.59 2.37 -7.06
CA ASN A 104 14.16 2.39 -6.80
C ASN A 104 13.38 1.95 -8.04
N ARG A 105 12.35 1.13 -7.85
CA ARG A 105 11.48 0.66 -8.95
C ARG A 105 10.77 1.83 -9.61
N ALA A 106 10.66 1.79 -10.94
CA ALA A 106 9.93 2.80 -11.69
C ALA A 106 8.41 2.74 -11.46
N VAL A 107 7.88 1.52 -11.31
CA VAL A 107 6.47 1.25 -11.06
C VAL A 107 6.32 0.63 -9.69
N PRO A 108 5.42 1.15 -8.83
CA PRO A 108 5.11 0.52 -7.55
C PRO A 108 4.61 -0.92 -7.73
N PRO A 109 4.96 -1.86 -6.83
CA PRO A 109 4.35 -3.17 -6.83
C PRO A 109 2.85 -3.07 -6.57
N GLN A 110 2.08 -3.98 -7.15
CA GLN A 110 0.65 -4.09 -6.87
C GLN A 110 0.39 -5.04 -5.70
N ILE A 111 -0.57 -4.68 -4.87
CA ILE A 111 -1.00 -5.43 -3.71
C ILE A 111 -2.53 -5.55 -3.71
N ASP A 112 -3.04 -6.59 -3.06
CA ASP A 112 -4.47 -6.80 -2.93
C ASP A 112 -5.06 -5.89 -1.87
N MET A 113 -6.16 -5.23 -2.20
CA MET A 113 -6.91 -4.42 -1.25
C MET A 113 -7.45 -5.33 -0.14
N PRO A 114 -7.13 -5.07 1.15
CA PRO A 114 -7.69 -5.84 2.26
C PRO A 114 -9.20 -5.56 2.44
N ASP A 115 -9.88 -6.39 3.22
CA ASP A 115 -11.20 -6.04 3.75
C ASP A 115 -11.05 -5.37 5.11
N LEU A 116 -11.34 -4.07 5.18
CA LEU A 116 -11.24 -3.27 6.40
C LEU A 116 -12.59 -3.11 7.09
N ARG A 117 -13.68 -3.63 6.53
CA ARG A 117 -15.02 -3.44 7.10
C ARG A 117 -15.12 -4.12 8.47
N GLY A 118 -15.71 -3.41 9.42
CA GLY A 118 -15.80 -3.83 10.82
C GLY A 118 -14.50 -3.62 11.64
N PHE A 119 -13.39 -3.23 11.02
CA PHE A 119 -12.17 -2.92 11.77
C PHE A 119 -12.33 -1.60 12.52
N SER A 120 -11.60 -1.47 13.62
CA SER A 120 -11.34 -0.16 14.22
C SER A 120 -10.38 0.64 13.32
N ILE A 121 -10.45 1.97 13.39
CA ILE A 121 -9.52 2.86 12.66
C ILE A 121 -8.07 2.48 12.95
N LYS A 122 -7.73 2.22 14.21
CA LYS A 122 -6.36 1.88 14.61
C LYS A 122 -5.91 0.54 14.04
N SER A 123 -6.78 -0.46 14.05
CA SER A 123 -6.50 -1.77 13.46
C SER A 123 -6.30 -1.66 11.95
N ALA A 124 -7.13 -0.88 11.27
CA ALA A 124 -7.01 -0.66 9.83
C ALA A 124 -5.74 0.12 9.47
N GLU A 125 -5.36 1.14 10.25
CA GLU A 125 -4.11 1.88 10.05
C GLU A 125 -2.89 0.94 10.10
N LEU A 126 -2.80 0.11 11.13
CA LEU A 126 -1.70 -0.85 11.28
C LEU A 126 -1.68 -1.88 10.16
N TYR A 127 -2.86 -2.33 9.71
CA TYR A 127 -2.95 -3.33 8.65
C TYR A 127 -2.63 -2.76 7.27
N LEU A 128 -3.08 -1.54 6.96
CA LEU A 128 -2.69 -0.82 5.76
C LEU A 128 -1.16 -0.58 5.75
N GLN A 129 -0.60 -0.14 6.88
CA GLN A 129 0.83 0.12 6.99
C GLN A 129 1.67 -1.15 6.76
N SER A 130 1.24 -2.31 7.27
CA SER A 130 1.97 -3.57 7.07
C SER A 130 1.98 -4.03 5.61
N LEU A 131 0.98 -3.62 4.82
CA LEU A 131 0.91 -3.84 3.38
C LEU A 131 1.62 -2.74 2.57
N GLY A 132 2.15 -1.70 3.23
CA GLY A 132 2.72 -0.53 2.57
C GLY A 132 1.67 0.37 1.89
N LEU A 133 0.41 0.30 2.34
CA LEU A 133 -0.63 1.27 2.01
C LEU A 133 -0.66 2.38 3.07
N LYS A 134 -1.35 3.47 2.74
CA LYS A 134 -1.53 4.62 3.63
C LYS A 134 -3.00 4.83 3.89
N ILE A 135 -3.32 5.29 5.10
CA ILE A 135 -4.63 5.85 5.37
C ILE A 135 -4.77 7.18 4.62
N GLY A 136 -5.89 7.33 3.93
CA GLY A 136 -6.29 8.57 3.28
C GLY A 136 -7.18 9.41 4.19
N ASP A 137 -8.18 10.05 3.60
CA ASP A 137 -9.15 10.84 4.34
C ASP A 137 -10.16 9.94 5.07
N THR A 138 -10.75 10.49 6.12
CA THR A 138 -11.78 9.80 6.89
C THR A 138 -13.07 10.59 6.85
N SER A 139 -14.17 9.89 6.60
CA SER A 139 -15.52 10.45 6.61
C SER A 139 -16.38 9.68 7.59
N TYR A 140 -17.42 10.35 8.08
CA TYR A 140 -18.27 9.83 9.15
C TYR A 140 -19.70 9.75 8.68
N VAL A 141 -20.35 8.62 8.97
CA VAL A 141 -21.77 8.38 8.71
C VAL A 141 -22.44 7.98 10.00
N TYR A 142 -23.71 8.35 10.16
CA TYR A 142 -24.49 7.89 11.31
C TYR A 142 -24.71 6.38 11.17
N ASP A 143 -24.26 5.65 12.18
CA ASP A 143 -24.36 4.18 12.22
C ASP A 143 -24.28 3.70 13.66
N ILE A 144 -25.03 2.66 13.99
CA ILE A 144 -25.03 2.05 15.32
C ILE A 144 -23.64 1.56 15.73
N ALA A 145 -22.81 1.11 14.76
CA ALA A 145 -21.46 0.60 15.01
C ALA A 145 -20.46 1.76 15.04
N ARG A 146 -20.42 2.47 16.16
CA ARG A 146 -19.49 3.59 16.38
C ARG A 146 -18.03 3.13 16.24
N ASN A 147 -17.22 3.95 15.57
CA ASN A 147 -15.79 3.75 15.31
C ASN A 147 -15.44 2.51 14.48
N ALA A 148 -16.44 1.82 13.91
CA ALA A 148 -16.23 0.74 12.98
C ALA A 148 -16.19 1.29 11.54
N ILE A 149 -15.27 0.76 10.74
CA ILE A 149 -15.22 1.06 9.31
C ILE A 149 -16.39 0.39 8.61
N LYS A 150 -17.15 1.18 7.85
CA LYS A 150 -18.31 0.75 7.07
C LYS A 150 -17.97 0.52 5.62
N ASP A 151 -17.09 1.35 5.07
CA ASP A 151 -16.65 1.26 3.69
C ASP A 151 -15.20 1.75 3.56
N GLN A 152 -14.57 1.30 2.49
CA GLN A 152 -13.19 1.62 2.11
C GLN A 152 -13.20 2.13 0.67
N LEU A 153 -12.48 3.23 0.43
CA LEU A 153 -12.52 3.91 -0.85
C LEU A 153 -11.12 4.10 -1.41
N TYR A 154 -11.06 4.06 -2.73
CA TYR A 154 -9.88 4.37 -3.50
C TYR A 154 -10.26 5.37 -4.60
N ASN A 155 -9.58 6.52 -4.64
CA ASN A 155 -9.91 7.63 -5.53
C ASN A 155 -11.39 8.05 -5.47
N GLY A 156 -11.95 8.13 -4.25
CA GLY A 156 -13.32 8.55 -4.01
C GLY A 156 -14.42 7.54 -4.37
N LYS A 157 -14.07 6.28 -4.68
CA LYS A 157 -15.03 5.21 -4.98
C LYS A 157 -14.81 4.00 -4.08
N SER A 158 -15.90 3.33 -3.69
CA SER A 158 -15.81 2.08 -2.93
C SER A 158 -14.98 1.04 -3.70
N ILE A 159 -14.05 0.40 -3.00
CA ILE A 159 -13.13 -0.58 -3.56
C ILE A 159 -13.34 -1.95 -2.92
N GLN A 160 -13.53 -2.97 -3.76
CA GLN A 160 -13.73 -4.33 -3.27
C GLN A 160 -12.42 -4.96 -2.76
N PRO A 161 -12.48 -5.77 -1.70
CA PRO A 161 -11.33 -6.59 -1.29
C PRO A 161 -10.80 -7.45 -2.44
N GLY A 162 -9.49 -7.66 -2.49
CA GLY A 162 -8.82 -8.39 -3.57
C GLY A 162 -8.57 -7.57 -4.85
N THR A 163 -9.07 -6.33 -4.93
CA THR A 163 -8.74 -5.44 -6.06
C THR A 163 -7.26 -5.04 -5.99
N LYS A 164 -6.53 -5.15 -7.10
CA LYS A 164 -5.12 -4.76 -7.17
C LYS A 164 -4.96 -3.24 -7.14
N ILE A 165 -4.19 -2.76 -6.17
CA ILE A 165 -3.80 -1.34 -6.03
C ILE A 165 -2.30 -1.20 -5.85
N ASN A 166 -1.77 -0.04 -6.24
CA ASN A 166 -0.34 0.23 -6.13
C ASN A 166 0.06 0.42 -4.66
N MET A 167 1.18 -0.17 -4.25
CA MET A 167 1.78 0.10 -2.94
C MET A 167 2.05 1.60 -2.77
N GLY A 168 1.82 2.12 -1.58
CA GLY A 168 1.85 3.55 -1.26
C GLY A 168 0.54 4.30 -1.57
N SER A 169 -0.46 3.63 -2.16
CA SER A 169 -1.78 4.20 -2.35
C SER A 169 -2.43 4.59 -1.02
N LYS A 170 -3.20 5.68 -1.06
CA LYS A 170 -4.06 6.10 0.04
C LYS A 170 -5.43 5.41 -0.08
N VAL A 171 -5.93 4.92 1.04
CA VAL A 171 -7.28 4.35 1.17
C VAL A 171 -8.07 5.21 2.12
N ASP A 172 -9.14 5.83 1.61
CA ASP A 172 -10.05 6.63 2.42
C ASP A 172 -11.04 5.72 3.14
N LEU A 173 -11.49 6.10 4.34
CA LEU A 173 -12.35 5.28 5.18
C LEU A 173 -13.67 5.99 5.50
N VAL A 174 -14.77 5.25 5.40
CA VAL A 174 -16.08 5.68 5.93
C VAL A 174 -16.30 4.99 7.27
N ILE A 175 -16.55 5.77 8.31
CA ILE A 175 -16.57 5.31 9.70
C ILE A 175 -17.94 5.60 10.31
N GLY A 176 -18.45 4.65 11.10
CA GLY A 176 -19.66 4.88 11.89
C GLY A 176 -19.43 5.88 13.02
N ASN A 177 -20.24 6.93 13.11
CA ASN A 177 -20.14 7.97 14.14
C ASN A 177 -21.01 7.69 15.38
N GLY A 178 -21.72 6.56 15.41
CA GLY A 178 -22.74 6.32 16.42
C GLY A 178 -24.07 6.98 16.05
N VAL A 179 -24.98 6.96 17.03
CA VAL A 179 -26.29 7.63 16.97
C VAL A 179 -26.12 9.09 17.38
N SER A 180 -26.76 10.01 16.68
CA SER A 180 -26.76 11.45 17.02
C SER A 180 -27.46 11.72 18.34
N ASP A 181 -27.13 12.82 19.02
CA ASP A 181 -27.86 13.28 20.22
C ASP A 181 -29.14 14.08 19.87
N ILE A 182 -29.33 14.40 18.58
CA ILE A 182 -30.50 15.15 18.10
C ILE A 182 -31.68 14.20 17.97
N GLU A 183 -32.79 14.56 18.61
CA GLU A 183 -34.07 13.86 18.51
C GLU A 183 -34.93 14.46 17.39
N LEU A 184 -35.36 13.59 16.48
CA LEU A 184 -36.31 13.85 15.41
C LEU A 184 -37.64 13.19 15.76
N ASP A 185 -38.74 13.70 15.20
CA ASP A 185 -40.02 13.02 15.24
C ASP A 185 -39.94 11.72 14.42
N VAL A 186 -40.50 10.63 14.95
CA VAL A 186 -40.60 9.37 14.20
C VAL A 186 -41.44 9.64 12.94
N PRO A 187 -40.89 9.42 11.73
CA PRO A 187 -41.66 9.63 10.50
C PRO A 187 -42.75 8.55 10.36
N ASN A 188 -43.89 8.92 9.80
CA ASN A 188 -44.91 7.96 9.42
C ASN A 188 -44.58 7.36 8.05
N LEU A 189 -44.25 6.08 8.02
CA LEU A 189 -44.01 5.31 6.81
C LEU A 189 -45.21 4.47 6.39
N VAL A 190 -46.20 4.28 7.27
CA VAL A 190 -47.37 3.44 6.99
C VAL A 190 -48.13 3.99 5.79
N GLY A 191 -48.38 3.13 4.80
CA GLY A 191 -49.05 3.45 3.55
C GLY A 191 -48.14 4.00 2.44
N LEU A 192 -46.86 4.26 2.73
CA LEU A 192 -45.83 4.53 1.71
C LEU A 192 -45.32 3.23 1.10
N THR A 193 -44.75 3.32 -0.10
CA THR A 193 -43.94 2.25 -0.68
C THR A 193 -42.58 2.17 0.01
N VAL A 194 -41.93 1.02 -0.05
CA VAL A 194 -40.56 0.85 0.47
C VAL A 194 -39.58 1.82 -0.21
N ALA A 195 -39.73 2.07 -1.51
CA ALA A 195 -38.90 3.04 -2.23
C ALA A 195 -39.04 4.48 -1.66
N GLU A 196 -40.28 4.94 -1.44
CA GLU A 196 -40.55 6.24 -0.82
C GLU A 196 -40.01 6.30 0.61
N ALA A 197 -40.23 5.23 1.38
CA ALA A 197 -39.74 5.13 2.75
C ALA A 197 -38.22 5.19 2.84
N LYS A 198 -37.49 4.53 1.93
CA LYS A 198 -36.03 4.65 1.83
C LYS A 198 -35.60 6.10 1.63
N SER A 199 -36.33 6.86 0.81
CA SER A 199 -36.07 8.29 0.63
C SER A 199 -36.31 9.09 1.91
N VAL A 200 -37.46 8.88 2.59
CA VAL A 200 -37.80 9.57 3.85
C VAL A 200 -36.77 9.27 4.94
N LEU A 201 -36.36 8.00 5.06
CA LEU A 201 -35.37 7.59 6.06
C LEU A 201 -33.99 8.13 5.75
N GLY A 202 -33.58 8.08 4.48
CA GLY A 202 -32.31 8.63 4.01
C GLY A 202 -32.18 10.12 4.31
N SER A 203 -33.23 10.91 4.06
CA SER A 203 -33.23 12.36 4.36
C SER A 203 -33.08 12.67 5.85
N ASN A 204 -33.48 11.75 6.73
CA ASN A 204 -33.38 11.90 8.19
C ASN A 204 -32.19 11.12 8.78
N ASN A 205 -31.34 10.50 7.94
CA ASN A 205 -30.24 9.63 8.36
C ASN A 205 -30.68 8.50 9.31
N ILE A 206 -31.89 7.98 9.14
CA ILE A 206 -32.41 6.82 9.87
C ILE A 206 -32.09 5.57 9.06
N ILE A 207 -31.63 4.52 9.72
CA ILE A 207 -31.26 3.26 9.07
C ILE A 207 -32.50 2.40 8.92
N LEU A 208 -32.81 1.98 7.69
CA LEU A 208 -33.83 0.95 7.46
C LEU A 208 -33.31 -0.39 8.02
N GLY A 209 -34.03 -0.91 9.01
CA GLY A 209 -33.70 -2.16 9.69
C GLY A 209 -34.26 -3.37 8.95
N ALA A 210 -34.89 -4.27 9.69
CA ALA A 210 -35.53 -5.45 9.13
C ALA A 210 -36.77 -5.07 8.31
N MET A 211 -36.86 -5.62 7.09
CA MET A 211 -38.07 -5.62 6.28
C MET A 211 -38.75 -6.98 6.44
N ILE A 212 -39.92 -7.01 7.09
CA ILE A 212 -40.64 -8.23 7.44
C ILE A 212 -41.89 -8.34 6.54
N PRO A 213 -41.91 -9.24 5.55
CA PRO A 213 -43.10 -9.44 4.72
C PRO A 213 -44.20 -10.14 5.51
N LEU A 214 -45.44 -9.65 5.41
CA LEU A 214 -46.63 -10.30 5.98
C LEU A 214 -47.33 -11.24 4.99
N ASP A 215 -47.13 -11.03 3.70
CA ASP A 215 -47.68 -11.82 2.61
C ASP A 215 -46.60 -12.17 1.57
N ALA A 216 -46.99 -12.82 0.47
CA ALA A 216 -46.09 -13.18 -0.61
C ALA A 216 -45.69 -11.94 -1.44
N VAL A 217 -44.80 -11.13 -0.90
CA VAL A 217 -44.19 -9.98 -1.59
C VAL A 217 -43.11 -10.48 -2.55
N THR A 218 -43.33 -10.31 -3.86
CA THR A 218 -42.32 -10.59 -4.89
C THR A 218 -41.51 -9.36 -5.29
N ASP A 219 -42.12 -8.18 -5.18
CA ASP A 219 -41.49 -6.89 -5.51
C ASP A 219 -41.43 -6.03 -4.25
N THR A 220 -40.27 -6.05 -3.60
CA THR A 220 -40.08 -5.41 -2.29
C THR A 220 -40.09 -3.90 -2.37
N ASP A 221 -39.59 -3.30 -3.45
CA ASP A 221 -39.44 -1.84 -3.55
C ASP A 221 -40.80 -1.14 -3.75
N ASN A 222 -41.73 -1.82 -4.42
CA ASN A 222 -43.11 -1.34 -4.62
C ASN A 222 -44.11 -1.83 -3.56
N ALA A 223 -43.67 -2.66 -2.60
CA ALA A 223 -44.51 -3.10 -1.50
C ALA A 223 -44.88 -1.94 -0.57
N TYR A 224 -46.07 -2.00 0.01
CA TYR A 224 -46.55 -0.99 0.96
C TYR A 224 -46.12 -1.34 2.37
N ILE A 225 -45.68 -0.33 3.13
CA ILE A 225 -45.42 -0.47 4.55
C ILE A 225 -46.74 -0.47 5.29
N VAL A 226 -46.97 -1.53 6.05
CA VAL A 226 -48.20 -1.76 6.82
C VAL A 226 -48.02 -1.54 8.31
N ASN A 227 -46.79 -1.68 8.80
CA ASN A 227 -46.44 -1.38 10.17
C ASN A 227 -44.98 -0.95 10.26
N GLN A 228 -44.62 -0.25 11.32
CA GLN A 228 -43.26 0.21 11.58
C GLN A 228 -42.91 0.11 13.06
N LYS A 229 -41.62 -0.03 13.36
CA LYS A 229 -41.10 0.03 14.71
C LYS A 229 -39.80 0.84 14.73
N PRO A 230 -39.72 1.98 15.45
CA PRO A 230 -40.73 2.48 16.40
C PRO A 230 -42.01 3.00 15.71
N ILE A 231 -43.14 2.88 16.41
CA ILE A 231 -44.41 3.49 16.00
C ILE A 231 -44.32 5.01 16.09
N GLN A 232 -45.05 5.75 15.26
CA GLN A 232 -45.01 7.21 15.29
C GLN A 232 -45.65 7.80 16.55
N LEU A 233 -46.79 7.27 16.95
CA LEU A 233 -47.62 7.82 18.02
C LEU A 233 -47.76 6.80 19.14
N THR A 234 -47.58 7.24 20.38
CA THR A 234 -47.90 6.47 21.57
C THR A 234 -49.09 7.12 22.29
N THR A 235 -50.10 6.32 22.64
CA THR A 235 -51.21 6.76 23.47
C THR A 235 -50.88 6.49 24.94
N ASN A 236 -50.89 7.56 25.75
CA ASN A 236 -50.66 7.49 27.18
C ASN A 236 -51.91 6.93 27.90
N PRO A 237 -51.76 6.43 29.15
CA PRO A 237 -52.89 5.93 29.93
C PRO A 237 -54.00 6.95 30.20
N ASP A 238 -53.70 8.24 30.09
CA ASP A 238 -54.65 9.35 30.22
C ASP A 238 -55.42 9.66 28.92
N GLY A 239 -55.19 8.88 27.85
CA GLY A 239 -55.80 9.06 26.54
C GLY A 239 -55.12 10.10 25.65
N THR A 240 -54.08 10.79 26.12
CA THR A 240 -53.32 11.74 25.30
C THR A 240 -52.38 11.01 24.35
N THR A 241 -52.09 11.59 23.18
CA THR A 241 -51.18 11.01 22.20
C THR A 241 -49.91 11.85 22.11
N MET A 242 -48.75 11.19 22.12
CA MET A 242 -47.43 11.81 21.97
C MET A 242 -46.71 11.27 20.73
N ILE A 243 -46.01 12.15 20.02
CA ILE A 243 -45.11 11.75 18.92
C ILE A 243 -43.84 11.17 19.52
N ASN A 244 -43.52 9.94 19.15
CA ASN A 244 -42.27 9.28 19.54
C ASN A 244 -41.07 9.95 18.87
N LYS A 245 -39.91 9.86 19.53
CA LYS A 245 -38.65 10.41 19.04
C LYS A 245 -37.73 9.32 18.51
N ILE A 246 -36.95 9.66 17.49
CA ILE A 246 -35.90 8.83 16.91
C ILE A 246 -34.69 9.70 16.61
N ARG A 247 -33.50 9.11 16.60
CA ARG A 247 -32.24 9.83 16.38
C ARG A 247 -31.56 9.33 15.10
N PRO A 248 -30.89 10.21 14.34
CA PRO A 248 -30.03 9.81 13.23
C PRO A 248 -29.07 8.68 13.61
N GLY A 249 -29.00 7.64 12.79
CA GLY A 249 -28.24 6.42 13.03
C GLY A 249 -29.00 5.32 13.78
N GLN A 250 -30.20 5.58 14.31
CA GLN A 250 -31.07 4.51 14.83
C GLN A 250 -31.71 3.72 13.69
N ILE A 251 -32.05 2.47 14.00
CA ILE A 251 -32.74 1.57 13.09
C ILE A 251 -34.26 1.73 13.21
N MET A 252 -34.96 1.58 12.08
CA MET A 252 -36.41 1.41 12.06
C MET A 252 -36.77 0.18 11.23
N ASP A 253 -37.45 -0.77 11.87
CA ASP A 253 -37.96 -1.97 11.23
C ASP A 253 -39.33 -1.68 10.61
N VAL A 254 -39.63 -2.34 9.49
CA VAL A 254 -40.87 -2.16 8.75
C VAL A 254 -41.49 -3.51 8.38
N TRP A 255 -42.81 -3.56 8.41
CA TRP A 255 -43.58 -4.68 7.89
C TRP A 255 -44.17 -4.28 6.56
N ILE A 256 -44.09 -5.17 5.58
CA ILE A 256 -44.48 -4.89 4.21
C ILE A 256 -45.55 -5.86 3.72
N SER A 257 -46.39 -5.37 2.82
CA SER A 257 -47.50 -6.10 2.19
C SER A 257 -47.61 -5.72 0.72
N LYS A 258 -48.14 -6.62 -0.12
CA LYS A 258 -48.47 -6.30 -1.51
C LYS A 258 -49.62 -5.28 -1.61
N GLU A 259 -50.56 -5.36 -0.68
CA GLU A 259 -51.72 -4.48 -0.65
C GLU A 259 -51.50 -3.31 0.31
N LYS A 260 -51.90 -2.11 -0.12
CA LYS A 260 -51.91 -0.94 0.74
C LYS A 260 -52.97 -1.14 1.82
N LEU A 261 -52.58 -1.06 3.09
CA LEU A 261 -53.56 -0.98 4.17
C LEU A 261 -54.42 0.27 3.97
N VAL A 262 -55.69 0.06 3.64
CA VAL A 262 -56.73 1.05 3.79
C VAL A 262 -57.08 1.05 5.27
N ALA A 263 -56.95 2.19 5.96
CA ALA A 263 -57.40 2.30 7.35
C ALA A 263 -58.83 1.73 7.47
N PRO A 264 -59.17 1.04 8.57
CA PRO A 264 -60.57 0.67 8.77
C PRO A 264 -61.43 1.94 8.68
N PRO A 265 -62.61 1.90 8.03
CA PRO A 265 -63.50 3.04 8.04
C PRO A 265 -63.73 3.44 9.50
N ALA A 266 -63.56 4.72 9.80
CA ALA A 266 -63.82 5.26 11.12
C ALA A 266 -65.26 4.88 11.53
N GLU A 267 -65.39 4.10 12.62
CA GLU A 267 -66.66 3.92 13.33
C GLU A 267 -67.01 5.19 14.13
#